data_AF-A0A527IJB3-F1
#
_entry.id   AF-A0A527IJB3-F1
#
_cell.length_a   1.000
_cell.length_b   1.000
_cell.length_c   1.000
_cell.angle_alpha   90.00
_cell.angle_beta   90.00
_cell.angle_gamma   90.00
#
_symmetry.space_group_name_H-M   'P 1'
#
loop_
_entity.id
_entity.type
_entity.pdbx_description
1 polymer ?
#
loop_
_entity_poly.entity_id
_entity_poly.type
_entity_poly.pdbx_seq_one_letter_code
_entity_poly.pdbx_strand_id
1 'polypeptide(L)' 'MLAKALGVPGSAVSVVAGGTARLKTVRIEGDPAKLAKSIEALGRQS' A
#
# COMPACT_ATOMS: atom_id res chain seq x y z
N MET A 1 -5.28 3.89 6.44
CA MET A 1 -4.79 5.03 5.61
C MET A 1 -3.87 4.62 4.45
N LEU A 2 -3.21 3.45 4.42
CA LEU A 2 -2.56 2.97 3.18
C LEU A 2 -3.53 2.30 2.21
N ALA A 3 -4.33 1.33 2.69
CA ALA A 3 -5.33 0.61 1.87
C ALA A 3 -6.31 1.57 1.16
N LYS A 4 -6.74 2.63 1.86
CA LYS A 4 -7.61 3.67 1.29
C LYS A 4 -6.92 4.51 0.22
N ALA A 5 -5.66 4.87 0.42
CA ALA A 5 -4.88 5.61 -0.58
C ALA A 5 -4.63 4.78 -1.84
N LEU A 6 -4.50 3.46 -1.67
CA LEU A 6 -4.30 2.50 -2.76
C LEU A 6 -5.62 1.94 -3.34
N GLY A 7 -6.78 2.29 -2.78
CA GLY A 7 -8.09 1.81 -3.26
C GLY A 7 -8.33 0.30 -3.08
N VAL A 8 -7.65 -0.36 -2.13
CA VAL A 8 -7.75 -1.81 -1.88
C VAL A 8 -8.46 -2.11 -0.55
N PRO A 9 -9.07 -3.29 -0.37
CA PRO A 9 -9.62 -3.70 0.93
C PRO A 9 -8.50 -3.86 1.97
N GLY A 10 -8.81 -3.60 3.23
CA GLY A 10 -7.84 -3.70 4.33
C GLY A 10 -7.23 -5.10 4.48
N SER A 11 -8.02 -6.15 4.25
CA SER A 11 -7.54 -7.54 4.29
C SER A 11 -6.53 -7.89 3.20
N ALA A 12 -6.43 -7.09 2.13
CA ALA A 12 -5.44 -7.30 1.08
C ALA A 12 -4.08 -6.65 1.38
N VAL A 13 -3.92 -6.04 2.56
CA VAL A 13 -2.67 -5.42 2.99
C VAL A 13 -2.14 -6.17 4.21
N SER A 14 -0.94 -6.73 4.07
CA SER A 14 -0.27 -7.47 5.14
C SER A 14 1.11 -6.89 5.41
N VAL A 15 1.46 -6.68 6.68
CA VAL A 15 2.82 -6.30 7.07
C VAL A 15 3.67 -7.56 7.05
N VAL A 16 4.72 -7.57 6.23
CA VAL A 16 5.62 -8.73 6.10
C VAL A 16 6.94 -8.52 6.85
N ALA A 17 7.29 -7.27 7.20
CA ALA A 17 8.43 -6.97 8.07
C ALA A 17 8.27 -5.62 8.79
N GLY A 18 8.94 -5.50 9.95
CA GLY A 18 9.00 -4.24 10.71
C GLY A 18 7.71 -3.87 11.45
N GLY A 19 6.96 -4.85 11.99
CA GLY A 19 5.67 -4.60 12.65
C GLY A 19 5.67 -3.49 13.71
N THR A 20 6.76 -3.36 14.46
CA THR A 20 7.00 -2.33 15.49
C THR A 20 7.93 -1.20 15.01
N ALA A 21 8.48 -1.30 13.80
CA ALA A 21 9.41 -0.34 13.25
C ALA A 21 8.69 0.86 12.60
N ARG A 22 9.39 1.99 12.50
CA ARG A 22 8.89 3.20 11.82
C ARG A 22 8.82 2.99 10.30
N LEU A 23 9.75 2.21 9.73
CA LEU A 23 9.72 1.75 8.35
C LEU A 23 9.15 0.33 8.31
N LYS A 24 8.11 0.11 7.50
CA LYS A 24 7.44 -1.19 7.37
C LYS A 24 7.51 -1.68 5.94
N THR A 25 7.74 -2.97 5.77
CA THR A 25 7.55 -3.65 4.49
C THR A 25 6.17 -4.27 4.47
N VAL A 26 5.38 -3.92 3.46
CA VAL A 26 4.01 -4.42 3.31
C VAL A 26 3.87 -5.15 1.98
N ARG A 27 3.08 -6.23 1.99
CA ARG A 27 2.57 -6.90 0.81
C ARG A 27 1.15 -6.41 0.56
N ILE A 28 0.86 -6.05 -0.69
CA ILE A 28 -0.47 -5.65 -1.14
C ILE A 28 -0.92 -6.59 -2.24
N GLU A 29 -2.11 -7.16 -2.10
CA GLU A 29 -2.70 -8.07 -3.07
C GLU A 29 -3.81 -7.34 -3.85
N GLY A 30 -3.87 -7.54 -5.17
CA GLY A 30 -4.88 -6.88 -6.01
C GLY A 30 -4.44 -6.69 -7.45
N ASP A 31 -5.18 -5.83 -8.15
CA ASP A 31 -4.95 -5.53 -9.56
C ASP A 31 -3.70 -4.65 -9.74
N PRO A 32 -2.70 -5.11 -10.53
CA PRO A 32 -1.43 -4.41 -10.67
C PRO A 32 -1.57 -3.05 -11.38
N ALA A 33 -2.51 -2.92 -12.34
CA ALA A 33 -2.69 -1.68 -13.09
C ALA A 33 -3.30 -0.56 -12.22
N LYS A 34 -4.27 -0.90 -11.36
CA LYS A 34 -4.83 0.02 -10.37
C LYS A 34 -3.78 0.40 -9.33
N LEU A 35 -3.00 -0.58 -8.84
CA LEU A 35 -1.99 -0.34 -7.82
C LEU A 35 -0.89 0.61 -8.33
N ALA A 36 -0.41 0.42 -9.57
CA ALA A 36 0.56 1.31 -10.20
C ALA A 36 0.06 2.76 -10.26
N LYS A 37 -1.16 3.00 -10.76
CA LYS A 37 -1.76 4.34 -10.82
C LYS A 37 -1.88 4.99 -9.44
N SER A 38 -2.32 4.24 -8.44
CA SER A 38 -2.44 4.75 -7.07
C SER A 38 -1.08 5.08 -6.46
N ILE A 39 -0.03 4.30 -6.74
CA ILE A 39 1.33 4.57 -6.27
C ILE A 39 1.89 5.85 -6.94
N GLU A 40 1.71 6.01 -8.24
CA GLU A 40 2.13 7.24 -8.94
C GLU A 40 1.44 8.48 -8.37
N ALA A 41 0.14 8.40 -8.09
CA ALA A 41 -0.60 9.46 -7.43
C ALA A 41 -0.05 9.76 -6.03
N LEU A 42 0.33 8.72 -5.27
CA LEU A 42 0.90 8.85 -3.92
C LEU A 42 2.29 9.51 -3.93
N GLY A 43 3.11 9.28 -4.97
CA GLY A 43 4.43 9.89 -5.10
C GLY A 43 4.38 11.40 -5.39
N ARG A 44 3.26 11.91 -5.92
CA ARG A 44 3.10 13.32 -6.30
C ARG A 44 2.66 14.23 -5.16
N GLN A 45 2.22 13.63 -4.06
CA GLN A 45 1.71 14.31 -2.86
C GLN A 45 2.77 14.36 -1.74
N SER A 46 4.01 13.93 -2.01
CA SER A 46 5.14 13.92 -1.06
C SER A 46 6.20 14.94 -1.44
#